data_AF-A0A421JR05-F1
#
_entry.id   AF-A0A421JR05-F1
#
_cell.length_a   1.000
_cell.length_b   1.000
_cell.length_c   1.000
_cell.angle_alpha   90.00
_cell.angle_beta   90.00
_cell.angle_gamma   90.00
#
_symmetry.space_group_name_H-M   'P 1'
#
loop_
_entity.id
_entity.type
_entity.pdbx_description
1 polymer ?
#
loop_
_entity_poly.entity_id
_entity_poly.type
_entity_poly.pdbx_seq_one_letter_code
_entity_poly.pdbx_strand_id
1 'polypeptide(L)'
;MSSILHSRSKRMQSLIVILLVSIVGFTVTYRQYHQDSSYSAASFSEAFKQTVLPLHGEAPPAVPGVTGHDSTAAAPASESAPIHAYHKVEHTDKSYQISTVVYEKNTPSDLENKNSVIILSSIGNDRSYGNDRDFRKFLEVVNHIVKVKDTSKYEFSLGIQCNDETEYSNIKSIIASKQEELYSILSRITLVSAPFLEHQVGLTRENRHEDRLQRVRRRLIAKSRNFLWSTALKNEQYIFFMDADMISMTDHIVDHFVDSGKDVVVPRVATNGGNPDYDKNSWRGQRTKPNQQQLDLMDSNKWDEWDYTPFDVKHHIFHFETYLQDETAVQEHKAETNYIVPLDSVGGAVLFAKSIVFKQGAIFPTSNIIGTSWDRSEGYDGIETEGLCYLAKPLGFSCWGMPNIVAVHV
;
A
#
# COMPACT_ATOMS: atom_id res chain seq x y z
N MET A 1 63.21 -5.37 7.36
CA MET A 1 62.50 -5.28 6.05
C MET A 1 62.36 -6.61 5.29
N SER A 2 62.63 -7.79 5.89
CA SER A 2 62.51 -9.09 5.18
C SER A 2 61.21 -9.88 5.47
N SER A 3 60.46 -9.56 6.53
CA SER A 3 59.23 -10.31 6.88
C SER A 3 57.94 -9.82 6.18
N ILE A 4 57.94 -8.60 5.63
CA ILE A 4 56.74 -7.99 5.01
C ILE A 4 56.57 -8.41 3.54
N LEU A 5 57.67 -8.75 2.84
CA LEU A 5 57.65 -9.24 1.46
C LEU A 5 57.16 -10.70 1.35
N HIS A 6 57.41 -11.52 2.37
CA HIS A 6 57.00 -12.93 2.38
C HIS A 6 55.48 -13.13 2.61
N SER A 7 54.84 -12.21 3.34
CA SER A 7 53.40 -12.21 3.62
C SER A 7 52.55 -11.82 2.39
N ARG A 8 53.00 -10.85 1.60
CA ARG A 8 52.30 -10.42 0.37
C ARG A 8 52.35 -11.48 -0.75
N SER A 9 53.43 -12.23 -0.87
CA SER A 9 53.56 -13.33 -1.84
C SER A 9 52.57 -14.47 -1.59
N LYS A 10 52.33 -14.84 -0.32
CA LYS A 10 51.39 -15.91 0.04
C LYS A 10 49.93 -15.51 -0.20
N ARG A 11 49.54 -14.26 0.10
CA ARG A 11 48.18 -13.76 -0.20
C ARG A 11 47.87 -13.70 -1.69
N MET A 12 48.84 -13.35 -2.52
CA MET A 12 48.65 -13.28 -3.97
C MET A 12 48.54 -14.68 -4.61
N GLN A 13 49.29 -15.67 -4.10
CA GLN A 13 49.16 -17.06 -4.52
C GLN A 13 47.81 -17.67 -4.09
N SER A 14 47.30 -17.36 -2.90
CA SER A 14 45.97 -17.82 -2.46
C SER A 14 44.82 -17.22 -3.29
N LEU A 15 44.91 -15.95 -3.69
CA LEU A 15 43.90 -15.33 -4.56
C LEU A 15 43.88 -15.92 -5.97
N ILE A 16 45.05 -16.25 -6.53
CA ILE A 16 45.16 -16.89 -7.85
C ILE A 16 44.61 -18.33 -7.81
N VAL A 17 44.85 -19.07 -6.73
CA VAL A 17 44.28 -20.42 -6.54
C VAL A 17 42.76 -20.37 -6.37
N ILE A 18 42.21 -19.41 -5.62
CA ILE A 18 40.75 -19.25 -5.49
C ILE A 18 40.11 -18.87 -6.83
N LEU A 19 40.72 -17.95 -7.59
CA LEU A 19 40.20 -17.55 -8.90
C LEU A 19 40.24 -18.72 -9.91
N LEU A 20 41.31 -19.53 -9.89
CA LEU A 20 41.43 -20.72 -10.74
C LEU A 20 40.44 -21.82 -10.34
N VAL A 21 40.18 -22.03 -9.04
CA VAL A 21 39.16 -22.99 -8.57
C VAL A 21 37.74 -22.52 -8.94
N SER A 22 37.46 -21.21 -8.92
CA SER A 22 36.18 -20.66 -9.37
C SER A 22 35.99 -20.78 -10.89
N ILE A 23 37.04 -20.56 -11.69
CA ILE A 23 36.97 -20.69 -13.16
C ILE A 23 36.87 -22.15 -13.60
N VAL A 24 37.58 -23.07 -12.92
CA VAL A 24 37.45 -24.53 -13.14
C VAL A 24 36.09 -25.03 -12.66
N GLY A 25 35.59 -24.53 -11.52
CA GLY A 25 34.24 -24.83 -11.04
C GLY A 25 33.18 -24.38 -12.04
N PHE A 26 33.27 -23.16 -12.58
CA PHE A 26 32.30 -22.66 -13.56
C PHE A 26 32.38 -23.41 -14.90
N THR A 27 33.57 -23.83 -15.34
CA THR A 27 33.71 -24.63 -16.57
C THR A 27 33.29 -26.09 -16.40
N VAL A 28 33.45 -26.69 -15.21
CA VAL A 28 32.92 -28.03 -14.92
C VAL A 28 31.38 -27.99 -14.84
N THR A 29 30.79 -27.00 -14.16
CA THR A 29 29.32 -26.89 -14.10
C THR A 29 28.71 -26.55 -15.48
N TYR A 30 29.37 -25.71 -16.29
CA TYR A 30 28.88 -25.34 -17.62
C TYR A 30 29.04 -26.47 -18.66
N ARG A 31 30.09 -27.30 -18.54
CA ARG A 31 30.30 -28.47 -19.41
C ARG A 31 29.42 -29.65 -19.02
N GLN A 32 29.08 -29.78 -17.74
CA GLN A 32 28.15 -30.79 -17.23
C GLN A 32 26.68 -30.42 -17.52
N TYR A 33 26.35 -29.14 -17.62
CA TYR A 33 25.01 -28.67 -18.00
C TYR A 33 24.70 -28.82 -19.51
N HIS A 34 25.73 -28.87 -20.37
CA HIS A 34 25.56 -28.94 -21.83
C HIS A 34 25.80 -30.34 -22.46
N GLN A 35 26.08 -31.37 -21.64
CA GLN A 35 26.23 -32.75 -22.13
C GLN A 35 25.05 -33.70 -21.79
N ASP A 36 24.06 -33.26 -20.99
CA ASP A 36 22.90 -34.08 -20.58
C ASP A 36 21.57 -33.58 -21.18
N SER A 37 21.57 -33.11 -22.42
CA SER A 37 20.34 -32.84 -23.19
C SER A 37 19.90 -34.06 -24.02
N SER A 38 19.74 -35.21 -23.36
CA SER A 38 19.02 -36.36 -23.94
C SER A 38 18.68 -37.43 -22.90
N TYR A 39 17.86 -37.14 -21.88
CA TYR A 39 17.24 -38.22 -21.09
C TYR A 39 15.79 -37.92 -20.65
N SER A 40 15.01 -38.99 -20.72
CA SER A 40 13.54 -39.15 -20.72
C SER A 40 12.78 -38.65 -19.48
N ALA A 41 11.53 -38.18 -19.71
CA ALA A 41 10.57 -37.63 -18.75
C ALA A 41 9.95 -38.65 -17.76
N ALA A 42 10.72 -39.63 -17.26
CA ALA A 42 10.19 -40.71 -16.43
C ALA A 42 10.70 -40.74 -14.97
N SER A 43 11.62 -39.87 -14.54
CA SER A 43 12.24 -39.99 -13.20
C SER A 43 11.84 -38.94 -12.15
N PHE A 44 10.91 -38.02 -12.46
CA PHE A 44 10.47 -36.98 -11.50
C PHE A 44 9.27 -37.40 -10.62
N SER A 45 8.69 -38.59 -10.85
CA SER A 45 7.47 -39.06 -10.17
C SER A 45 7.71 -39.85 -8.87
N GLU A 46 8.95 -40.28 -8.60
CA GLU A 46 9.23 -41.21 -7.49
C GLU A 46 9.72 -40.56 -6.18
N ALA A 47 10.11 -39.28 -6.19
CA ALA A 47 10.63 -38.60 -4.99
C ALA A 47 9.57 -37.86 -4.15
N PHE A 48 8.30 -37.82 -4.57
CA PHE A 48 7.22 -37.10 -3.86
C PHE A 48 6.26 -38.03 -3.07
N LYS A 49 6.60 -39.32 -2.93
CA LYS A 49 5.71 -40.36 -2.35
C LYS A 49 6.03 -40.81 -0.92
N GLN A 50 6.87 -40.10 -0.17
CA GLN A 50 7.07 -40.41 1.25
C GLN A 50 6.90 -39.14 2.09
N THR A 51 5.66 -38.89 2.56
CA THR A 51 5.28 -38.52 3.94
C THR A 51 3.82 -38.04 3.95
N VAL A 52 2.85 -38.96 3.94
CA VAL A 52 1.46 -38.68 4.40
C VAL A 52 0.90 -39.95 5.05
N LEU A 53 0.52 -39.86 6.33
CA LEU A 53 -0.22 -40.89 7.08
C LEU A 53 -1.73 -40.88 6.70
N PRO A 54 -2.45 -42.01 6.81
CA PRO A 54 -3.68 -42.25 6.05
C PRO A 54 -4.95 -41.76 6.77
N LEU A 55 -5.91 -41.24 6.00
CA LEU A 55 -7.32 -41.17 6.38
C LEU A 55 -8.09 -42.22 5.57
N HIS A 56 -8.71 -43.17 6.26
CA HIS A 56 -9.67 -44.12 5.71
C HIS A 56 -11.03 -43.45 5.51
N GLY A 57 -11.63 -43.69 4.34
CA GLY A 57 -13.03 -43.39 4.04
C GLY A 57 -13.43 -44.09 2.76
N GLU A 58 -14.30 -45.09 2.86
CA GLU A 58 -14.81 -45.93 1.78
C GLU A 58 -15.65 -45.14 0.76
N ALA A 59 -15.55 -45.53 -0.52
CA ALA A 59 -16.38 -45.01 -1.60
C ALA A 59 -17.69 -45.82 -1.74
N PRO A 60 -18.85 -45.18 -1.99
CA PRO A 60 -20.09 -45.90 -2.28
C PRO A 60 -20.16 -46.35 -3.76
N PRO A 61 -20.94 -47.40 -4.08
CA PRO A 61 -20.96 -47.99 -5.42
C PRO A 61 -21.86 -47.23 -6.40
N ALA A 62 -21.52 -47.37 -7.69
CA ALA A 62 -22.23 -46.78 -8.82
C ALA A 62 -23.62 -47.39 -9.06
N VAL A 63 -24.57 -46.55 -9.52
CA VAL A 63 -25.90 -46.97 -9.99
C VAL A 63 -26.05 -46.60 -11.48
N PRO A 64 -26.67 -47.44 -12.33
CA PRO A 64 -26.66 -47.28 -13.79
C PRO A 64 -27.75 -46.34 -14.31
N GLY A 65 -27.53 -45.86 -15.53
CA GLY A 65 -28.28 -44.78 -16.19
C GLY A 65 -29.77 -45.01 -16.44
N VAL A 66 -30.45 -43.89 -16.66
CA VAL A 66 -31.81 -43.82 -17.22
C VAL A 66 -31.86 -42.72 -18.28
N THR A 67 -32.56 -43.06 -19.36
CA THR A 67 -32.81 -42.35 -20.60
C THR A 67 -33.61 -41.05 -20.46
N GLY A 68 -33.47 -40.19 -21.47
CA GLY A 68 -33.95 -38.80 -21.48
C GLY A 68 -35.46 -38.57 -21.50
N HIS A 69 -35.81 -37.33 -21.22
CA HIS A 69 -37.05 -36.67 -21.62
C HIS A 69 -36.78 -35.18 -21.87
N ASP A 70 -37.08 -34.77 -23.11
CA ASP A 70 -37.25 -33.38 -23.51
C ASP A 70 -38.32 -32.71 -22.63
N SER A 71 -37.99 -31.54 -22.08
CA SER A 71 -38.99 -30.52 -21.83
C SER A 71 -38.39 -29.14 -22.08
N THR A 72 -38.77 -28.59 -23.23
CA THR A 72 -38.63 -27.18 -23.57
C THR A 72 -39.53 -26.36 -22.67
N ALA A 73 -38.97 -25.71 -21.65
CA ALA A 73 -39.59 -24.61 -20.95
C ALA A 73 -38.81 -23.33 -21.28
N ALA A 74 -39.43 -22.44 -22.04
CA ALA A 74 -38.89 -21.12 -22.35
C ALA A 74 -38.71 -20.34 -21.04
N ALA A 75 -37.47 -19.93 -20.76
CA ALA A 75 -37.18 -18.99 -19.69
C ALA A 75 -37.87 -17.64 -19.95
N PRO A 76 -38.41 -16.96 -18.93
CA PRO A 76 -38.99 -15.64 -19.11
C PRO A 76 -37.89 -14.67 -19.56
N ALA A 77 -38.22 -13.82 -20.54
CA ALA A 77 -37.34 -12.80 -21.07
C ALA A 77 -36.72 -12.00 -19.92
N SER A 78 -35.40 -12.02 -19.82
CA SER A 78 -34.65 -11.16 -18.91
C SER A 78 -34.97 -9.72 -19.27
N GLU A 79 -35.55 -8.95 -18.33
CA GLU A 79 -35.51 -7.50 -18.40
C GLU A 79 -34.07 -7.09 -18.70
N SER A 80 -33.86 -6.41 -19.82
CA SER A 80 -32.54 -5.90 -20.19
C SER A 80 -32.08 -4.97 -19.07
N ALA A 81 -31.03 -5.35 -18.36
CA ALA A 81 -30.43 -4.51 -17.33
C ALA A 81 -30.19 -3.09 -17.90
N PRO A 82 -30.40 -2.02 -17.11
CA PRO A 82 -30.17 -0.66 -17.57
C PRO A 82 -28.76 -0.55 -18.18
N ILE A 83 -28.65 0.15 -19.31
CA ILE A 83 -27.41 0.32 -20.11
C ILE A 83 -26.26 0.91 -19.25
N HIS A 84 -26.59 1.54 -18.11
CA HIS A 84 -25.65 2.17 -17.17
C HIS A 84 -25.78 1.64 -15.74
N ALA A 85 -25.86 0.32 -15.57
CA ALA A 85 -25.88 -0.31 -14.24
C ALA A 85 -24.58 -1.06 -13.95
N TYR A 86 -24.09 -0.94 -12.71
CA TYR A 86 -23.02 -1.78 -12.20
C TYR A 86 -23.48 -3.23 -12.02
N HIS A 87 -22.63 -4.19 -12.34
CA HIS A 87 -22.75 -5.54 -11.80
C HIS A 87 -22.29 -5.53 -10.34
N LYS A 88 -23.15 -6.03 -9.45
CA LYS A 88 -22.93 -6.01 -8.01
C LYS A 88 -22.64 -7.41 -7.49
N VAL A 89 -21.50 -7.58 -6.82
CA VAL A 89 -21.12 -8.84 -6.16
C VAL A 89 -20.95 -8.57 -4.67
N GLU A 90 -21.56 -9.40 -3.84
CA GLU A 90 -21.34 -9.39 -2.40
C GLU A 90 -20.65 -10.68 -1.98
N HIS A 91 -19.63 -10.55 -1.15
CA HIS A 91 -18.92 -11.67 -0.56
C HIS A 91 -18.81 -11.47 0.94
N THR A 92 -19.05 -12.55 1.70
CA THR A 92 -18.85 -12.56 3.15
C THR A 92 -18.02 -13.78 3.51
N ASP A 93 -16.84 -13.53 4.08
CA ASP A 93 -16.03 -14.54 4.74
C ASP A 93 -16.39 -14.55 6.23
N LYS A 94 -17.17 -15.56 6.63
CA LYS A 94 -17.58 -15.71 8.03
C LYS A 94 -16.45 -16.14 8.96
N SER A 95 -15.44 -16.84 8.43
CA SER A 95 -14.31 -17.34 9.21
C SER A 95 -13.40 -16.19 9.66
N TYR A 96 -13.23 -15.18 8.81
CA TYR A 96 -12.42 -14.00 9.10
C TYR A 96 -13.23 -12.73 9.37
N GLN A 97 -14.57 -12.82 9.37
CA GLN A 97 -15.47 -11.68 9.59
C GLN A 97 -15.21 -10.53 8.60
N ILE A 98 -15.06 -10.89 7.31
CA ILE A 98 -14.84 -9.93 6.23
C ILE A 98 -16.11 -9.85 5.40
N SER A 99 -16.55 -8.64 5.08
CA SER A 99 -17.59 -8.40 4.07
C SER A 99 -17.06 -7.50 2.99
N THR A 100 -17.35 -7.83 1.73
CA THR A 100 -16.98 -7.02 0.57
C THR A 100 -18.18 -6.86 -0.35
N VAL A 101 -18.41 -5.65 -0.82
CA VAL A 101 -19.38 -5.33 -1.87
C VAL A 101 -18.62 -4.69 -3.02
N VAL A 102 -18.70 -5.30 -4.20
CA VAL A 102 -18.07 -4.79 -5.42
C VAL A 102 -19.15 -4.36 -6.40
N TYR A 103 -19.08 -3.14 -6.87
CA TYR A 103 -19.84 -2.61 -7.99
C TYR A 103 -18.87 -2.44 -9.16
N GLU A 104 -19.06 -3.15 -10.27
CA GLU A 104 -18.11 -3.17 -11.38
C GLU A 104 -18.83 -3.08 -12.72
N LYS A 105 -18.27 -2.33 -13.68
CA LYS A 105 -18.80 -2.26 -15.03
C LYS A 105 -18.58 -3.59 -15.75
N ASN A 106 -19.55 -4.00 -16.57
CA ASN A 106 -19.43 -5.19 -17.42
C ASN A 106 -18.49 -4.99 -18.62
N THR A 107 -18.12 -3.74 -18.92
CA THR A 107 -17.18 -3.43 -20.00
C THR A 107 -15.76 -3.80 -19.56
N PRO A 108 -15.02 -4.60 -20.35
CA PRO A 108 -13.61 -4.86 -20.09
C PRO A 108 -12.84 -3.55 -19.91
N SER A 109 -12.00 -3.49 -18.88
CA SER A 109 -11.13 -2.34 -18.63
C SER A 109 -10.11 -2.21 -19.78
N ASP A 110 -10.02 -1.02 -20.37
CA ASP A 110 -9.06 -0.70 -21.44
C ASP A 110 -7.73 -0.23 -20.83
N LEU A 111 -7.07 -1.14 -20.11
CA LEU A 111 -5.82 -0.86 -19.38
C LEU A 111 -4.61 -0.65 -20.29
N GLU A 112 -4.70 -1.06 -21.57
CA GLU A 112 -3.60 -0.90 -22.52
C GLU A 112 -3.45 0.55 -22.98
N ASN A 113 -4.53 1.33 -22.95
CA ASN A 113 -4.54 2.69 -23.49
C ASN A 113 -4.75 3.78 -22.44
N LYS A 114 -5.00 3.41 -21.18
CA LYS A 114 -5.36 4.35 -20.10
C LYS A 114 -4.49 4.21 -18.86
N ASN A 115 -4.22 5.35 -18.23
CA ASN A 115 -3.72 5.42 -16.87
C ASN A 115 -4.84 4.98 -15.91
N SER A 116 -4.66 3.82 -15.29
CA SER A 116 -5.63 3.28 -14.32
C SER A 116 -5.24 3.62 -12.89
N VAL A 117 -6.15 4.27 -12.15
CA VAL A 117 -5.91 4.79 -10.80
C VAL A 117 -6.98 4.27 -9.85
N ILE A 118 -6.59 3.62 -8.75
CA ILE A 118 -7.52 3.30 -7.66
C ILE A 118 -7.38 4.32 -6.53
N ILE A 119 -8.49 4.99 -6.20
CA ILE A 119 -8.59 5.88 -5.04
C ILE A 119 -8.93 5.03 -3.83
N LEU A 120 -8.18 5.14 -2.73
CA LEU A 120 -8.33 4.33 -1.53
C LEU A 120 -8.51 5.21 -0.28
N SER A 121 -9.52 4.90 0.53
CA SER A 121 -9.76 5.59 1.81
C SER A 121 -10.25 4.62 2.89
N SER A 122 -9.67 4.73 4.08
CA SER A 122 -10.17 4.08 5.30
C SER A 122 -11.06 5.07 6.07
N ILE A 123 -12.30 4.69 6.33
CA ILE A 123 -13.32 5.52 6.99
C ILE A 123 -13.68 4.84 8.31
N GLY A 124 -13.34 5.48 9.43
CA GLY A 124 -13.60 4.93 10.75
C GLY A 124 -15.08 4.90 11.10
N ASN A 125 -15.76 6.05 10.99
CA ASN A 125 -17.19 6.23 11.27
C ASN A 125 -17.72 7.54 10.66
N ASP A 126 -18.96 7.90 10.99
CA ASP A 126 -19.64 9.14 10.56
C ASP A 126 -18.89 10.44 10.90
N ARG A 127 -17.94 10.42 11.85
CA ARG A 127 -17.12 11.59 12.23
C ARG A 127 -15.80 11.68 11.47
N SER A 128 -15.45 10.67 10.67
CA SER A 128 -14.17 10.63 9.95
C SER A 128 -14.04 11.69 8.86
N TYR A 129 -15.12 12.36 8.46
CA TYR A 129 -15.11 13.36 7.40
C TYR A 129 -14.81 14.79 7.88
N GLY A 130 -14.74 15.00 9.20
CA GLY A 130 -14.73 16.31 9.84
C GLY A 130 -16.14 16.84 10.14
N ASN A 131 -16.21 17.97 10.84
CA ASN A 131 -17.49 18.56 11.27
C ASN A 131 -18.33 18.97 10.06
N ASP A 132 -19.65 18.76 10.16
CA ASP A 132 -20.65 19.11 9.13
C ASP A 132 -20.40 18.49 7.74
N ARG A 133 -19.64 17.38 7.70
CA ARG A 133 -19.34 16.62 6.49
C ARG A 133 -19.80 15.16 6.65
N ASP A 134 -20.14 14.56 5.53
CA ASP A 134 -20.57 13.17 5.42
C ASP A 134 -19.93 12.52 4.19
N PHE A 135 -20.31 11.27 3.92
CA PHE A 135 -19.84 10.55 2.74
C PHE A 135 -20.18 11.25 1.41
N ARG A 136 -21.21 12.10 1.33
CA ARG A 136 -21.52 12.86 0.09
C ARG A 136 -20.47 13.94 -0.15
N LYS A 137 -20.01 14.62 0.91
CA LYS A 137 -18.89 15.56 0.84
C LYS A 137 -17.56 14.88 0.50
N PHE A 138 -17.36 13.66 0.98
CA PHE A 138 -16.24 12.83 0.53
C PHE A 138 -16.32 12.54 -0.98
N LEU A 139 -17.50 12.17 -1.51
CA LEU A 139 -17.67 11.96 -2.95
C LEU A 139 -17.47 13.23 -3.79
N GLU A 140 -17.73 14.43 -3.26
CA GLU A 140 -17.37 15.69 -3.92
C GLU A 140 -15.85 15.82 -4.14
N VAL A 141 -15.04 15.33 -3.18
CA VAL A 141 -13.58 15.30 -3.30
C VAL A 141 -13.12 14.22 -4.28
N VAL A 142 -13.76 13.05 -4.29
CA VAL A 142 -13.53 12.03 -5.35
C VAL A 142 -13.84 12.62 -6.73
N ASN A 143 -14.96 13.32 -6.87
CA ASN A 143 -15.33 14.03 -8.10
C ASN A 143 -14.30 15.09 -8.50
N HIS A 144 -13.57 15.67 -7.55
CA HIS A 144 -12.45 16.57 -7.83
C HIS A 144 -11.21 15.82 -8.33
N ILE A 145 -10.84 14.71 -7.69
CA ILE A 145 -9.69 13.89 -8.08
C ILE A 145 -9.81 13.38 -9.52
N VAL A 146 -10.99 12.93 -9.92
CA VAL A 146 -11.22 12.38 -11.28
C VAL A 146 -11.28 13.45 -12.37
N LYS A 147 -11.26 14.75 -12.03
CA LYS A 147 -11.18 15.85 -13.01
C LYS A 147 -9.74 15.99 -13.53
N VAL A 148 -9.42 15.14 -14.48
CA VAL A 148 -8.19 15.20 -15.29
C VAL A 148 -8.41 16.02 -16.56
N LYS A 149 -7.32 16.48 -17.19
CA LYS A 149 -7.35 17.29 -18.42
C LYS A 149 -7.97 16.54 -19.60
N ASP A 150 -7.73 15.24 -19.69
CA ASP A 150 -8.22 14.37 -20.75
C ASP A 150 -8.76 13.07 -20.15
N THR A 151 -10.07 13.02 -19.92
CA THR A 151 -10.74 11.87 -19.31
C THR A 151 -10.66 10.60 -20.15
N SER A 152 -10.37 10.70 -21.45
CA SER A 152 -10.20 9.53 -22.32
C SER A 152 -8.94 8.72 -21.97
N LYS A 153 -7.95 9.36 -21.34
CA LYS A 153 -6.67 8.74 -20.95
C LYS A 153 -6.69 8.08 -19.58
N TYR A 154 -7.81 8.13 -18.85
CA TYR A 154 -7.87 7.65 -17.49
C TYR A 154 -9.03 6.69 -17.24
N GLU A 155 -8.81 5.78 -16.31
CA GLU A 155 -9.86 4.97 -15.70
C GLU A 155 -9.68 4.99 -14.18
N PHE A 156 -10.76 5.23 -13.45
CA PHE A 156 -10.73 5.36 -12.00
C PHE A 156 -11.53 4.25 -11.31
N SER A 157 -10.96 3.70 -10.24
CA SER A 157 -11.62 2.81 -9.30
C SER A 157 -11.65 3.45 -7.91
N LEU A 158 -12.58 3.05 -7.05
CA LEU A 158 -12.69 3.50 -5.67
C LEU A 158 -12.72 2.31 -4.71
N GLY A 159 -11.81 2.27 -3.75
CA GLY A 159 -11.80 1.32 -2.64
C GLY A 159 -12.02 2.02 -1.31
N ILE A 160 -13.00 1.56 -0.55
CA ILE A 160 -13.36 2.11 0.76
C ILE A 160 -13.33 0.98 1.78
N GLN A 161 -12.68 1.21 2.91
CA GLN A 161 -12.81 0.35 4.09
C GLN A 161 -13.58 1.07 5.19
N CYS A 162 -14.61 0.43 5.74
CA CYS A 162 -15.39 0.96 6.87
C CYS A 162 -15.86 -0.20 7.76
N ASN A 163 -15.52 -0.14 9.04
CA ASN A 163 -15.88 -1.18 10.02
C ASN A 163 -17.05 -0.80 10.91
N ASP A 164 -17.39 0.50 11.01
CA ASP A 164 -18.60 0.94 11.69
C ASP A 164 -19.83 0.49 10.90
N GLU A 165 -20.68 -0.32 11.51
CA GLU A 165 -21.82 -0.96 10.83
C GLU A 165 -22.85 0.05 10.32
N THR A 166 -23.06 1.14 11.08
CA THR A 166 -24.02 2.18 10.72
C THR A 166 -23.52 2.95 9.51
N GLU A 167 -22.27 3.39 9.55
CA GLU A 167 -21.67 4.15 8.47
C GLU A 167 -21.42 3.28 7.24
N TYR A 168 -21.04 2.01 7.40
CA TYR A 168 -20.95 1.05 6.30
C TYR A 168 -22.29 0.92 5.54
N SER A 169 -23.39 0.81 6.29
CA SER A 169 -24.74 0.73 5.72
C SER A 169 -25.14 2.04 5.03
N ASN A 170 -24.78 3.19 5.62
CA ASN A 170 -24.99 4.50 5.04
C ASN A 170 -24.22 4.68 3.72
N ILE A 171 -22.92 4.36 3.69
CA ILE A 171 -22.08 4.38 2.49
C ILE A 171 -22.68 3.49 1.40
N LYS A 172 -23.06 2.24 1.73
CA LYS A 172 -23.69 1.30 0.79
C LYS A 172 -24.99 1.86 0.20
N SER A 173 -25.81 2.53 1.01
CA SER A 173 -27.05 3.18 0.59
C SER A 173 -26.78 4.38 -0.34
N ILE A 174 -25.79 5.21 -0.01
CA ILE A 174 -25.41 6.37 -0.83
C ILE A 174 -24.88 5.91 -2.19
N ILE A 175 -23.98 4.91 -2.24
CA ILE A 175 -23.50 4.31 -3.49
C ILE A 175 -24.66 3.79 -4.33
N ALA A 176 -25.63 3.09 -3.72
CA ALA A 176 -26.81 2.59 -4.41
C ALA A 176 -27.70 3.71 -4.99
N SER A 177 -27.87 4.82 -4.27
CA SER A 177 -28.68 5.95 -4.73
C SER A 177 -27.99 6.85 -5.77
N LYS A 178 -26.65 6.80 -5.86
CA LYS A 178 -25.83 7.61 -6.79
C LYS A 178 -25.22 6.78 -7.92
N GLN A 179 -25.77 5.61 -8.24
CA GLN A 179 -25.16 4.72 -9.24
C GLN A 179 -24.93 5.37 -10.59
N GLU A 180 -25.88 6.14 -11.12
CA GLU A 180 -25.73 6.80 -12.44
C GLU A 180 -24.57 7.81 -12.45
N GLU A 181 -24.50 8.68 -11.42
CA GLU A 181 -23.42 9.64 -11.26
C GLU A 181 -22.07 8.92 -11.17
N LEU A 182 -21.97 7.91 -10.30
CA LEU A 182 -20.74 7.16 -10.08
C LEU A 182 -20.35 6.31 -11.30
N TYR A 183 -21.31 5.77 -12.04
CA TYR A 183 -21.06 5.00 -13.27
C TYR A 183 -20.42 5.87 -14.35
N SER A 184 -20.68 7.18 -14.37
CA SER A 184 -20.06 8.07 -15.35
C SER A 184 -18.55 8.28 -15.14
N ILE A 185 -18.06 8.11 -13.90
CA ILE A 185 -16.68 8.46 -13.52
C ILE A 185 -15.82 7.30 -13.01
N LEU A 186 -16.43 6.23 -12.47
CA LEU A 186 -15.71 5.09 -11.88
C LEU A 186 -15.98 3.82 -12.68
N SER A 187 -14.98 2.95 -12.85
CA SER A 187 -15.14 1.61 -13.44
C SER A 187 -15.48 0.57 -12.39
N ARG A 188 -14.97 0.76 -11.16
CA ARG A 188 -15.21 -0.13 -10.02
C ARG A 188 -15.29 0.62 -8.70
N ILE A 189 -16.17 0.15 -7.83
CA ILE A 189 -16.23 0.53 -6.42
C ILE A 189 -16.15 -0.73 -5.57
N THR A 190 -15.21 -0.79 -4.63
CA THR A 190 -15.04 -1.89 -3.68
C THR A 190 -15.21 -1.35 -2.26
N LEU A 191 -16.27 -1.77 -1.59
CA LEU A 191 -16.54 -1.45 -0.18
C LEU A 191 -16.19 -2.67 0.67
N VAL A 192 -15.35 -2.48 1.70
CA VAL A 192 -14.79 -3.53 2.55
C VAL A 192 -15.12 -3.26 4.02
N SER A 193 -15.55 -4.27 4.74
CA SER A 193 -15.65 -4.29 6.20
C SER A 193 -14.83 -5.46 6.75
N ALA A 194 -13.99 -5.17 7.73
CA ALA A 194 -13.13 -6.13 8.42
C ALA A 194 -12.97 -5.74 9.91
N PRO A 195 -14.03 -5.87 10.74
CA PRO A 195 -14.03 -5.38 12.13
C PRO A 195 -12.94 -5.97 13.02
N PHE A 196 -12.45 -7.18 12.70
CA PHE A 196 -11.34 -7.82 13.43
C PHE A 196 -10.05 -6.99 13.47
N LEU A 197 -9.87 -6.05 12.53
CA LEU A 197 -8.73 -5.14 12.50
C LEU A 197 -8.69 -4.20 13.71
N GLU A 198 -9.85 -3.88 14.30
CA GLU A 198 -9.99 -2.92 15.40
C GLU A 198 -10.10 -3.61 16.78
N HIS A 199 -10.58 -4.85 16.82
CA HIS A 199 -10.80 -5.60 18.06
C HIS A 199 -9.53 -5.94 18.87
N GLN A 200 -8.33 -5.65 18.35
CA GLN A 200 -7.06 -6.05 18.97
C GLN A 200 -6.49 -5.04 19.97
N VAL A 201 -7.18 -3.96 20.35
CA VAL A 201 -6.56 -2.97 21.25
C VAL A 201 -7.52 -2.38 22.28
N GLY A 202 -7.12 -2.45 23.55
CA GLY A 202 -7.69 -1.72 24.69
C GLY A 202 -7.44 -0.21 24.65
N LEU A 203 -7.75 0.46 23.52
CA LEU A 203 -7.79 1.91 23.43
C LEU A 203 -9.09 2.39 24.08
N THR A 204 -9.05 2.76 25.35
CA THR A 204 -10.11 3.57 25.96
C THR A 204 -9.90 5.06 25.59
N ARG A 205 -10.98 5.86 25.60
CA ARG A 205 -10.92 7.32 25.32
C ARG A 205 -9.98 8.09 26.25
N GLU A 206 -9.65 7.53 27.40
CA GLU A 206 -9.00 8.19 28.54
C GLU A 206 -7.48 8.31 28.39
N ASN A 207 -6.82 7.49 27.55
CA ASN A 207 -5.36 7.36 27.55
C ASN A 207 -4.67 7.98 26.30
N ARG A 208 -5.42 8.73 25.47
CA ARG A 208 -5.09 9.22 24.10
C ARG A 208 -3.81 10.06 23.90
N HIS A 209 -3.11 10.46 24.96
CA HIS A 209 -1.94 11.35 24.90
C HIS A 209 -0.59 10.66 25.12
N GLU A 210 -0.59 9.35 25.36
CA GLU A 210 0.65 8.59 25.56
C GLU A 210 1.26 8.13 24.22
N ASP A 211 2.57 8.31 24.05
CA ASP A 211 3.35 7.86 22.87
C ASP A 211 3.14 6.37 22.58
N ARG A 212 2.95 5.56 23.64
CA ARG A 212 2.63 4.13 23.52
C ARG A 212 1.33 3.91 22.74
N LEU A 213 0.31 4.74 22.92
CA LEU A 213 -0.94 4.64 22.17
C LEU A 213 -0.83 5.20 20.75
N GLN A 214 0.05 6.18 20.52
CA GLN A 214 0.31 6.66 19.16
C GLN A 214 0.85 5.53 18.28
N ARG A 215 1.82 4.75 18.78
CA ARG A 215 2.36 3.57 18.07
C ARG A 215 1.27 2.56 17.75
N VAL A 216 0.43 2.24 18.73
CA VAL A 216 -0.64 1.27 18.54
C VAL A 216 -1.70 1.77 17.55
N ARG A 217 -2.07 3.06 17.60
CA ARG A 217 -2.96 3.68 16.61
C ARG A 217 -2.38 3.59 15.20
N ARG A 218 -1.09 3.90 15.02
CA ARG A 218 -0.42 3.80 13.71
C ARG A 218 -0.35 2.37 13.20
N ARG A 219 -0.15 1.39 14.08
CA ARG A 219 -0.24 -0.04 13.74
C ARG A 219 -1.61 -0.42 13.19
N LEU A 220 -2.69 0.05 13.82
CA LEU A 220 -4.07 -0.23 13.34
C LEU A 220 -4.35 0.45 12.00
N ILE A 221 -3.89 1.69 11.81
CA ILE A 221 -3.99 2.40 10.53
C ILE A 221 -3.22 1.64 9.44
N ALA A 222 -1.97 1.25 9.71
CA ALA A 222 -1.15 0.48 8.77
C ALA A 222 -1.82 -0.86 8.38
N LYS A 223 -2.36 -1.60 9.36
CA LYS A 223 -3.14 -2.82 9.10
C LYS A 223 -4.34 -2.54 8.19
N SER A 224 -5.09 -1.47 8.47
CA SER A 224 -6.27 -1.09 7.70
C SER A 224 -5.93 -0.67 6.27
N ARG A 225 -4.91 0.18 6.07
CA ARG A 225 -4.42 0.56 4.74
C ARG A 225 -3.96 -0.68 3.96
N ASN A 226 -3.17 -1.55 4.60
CA ASN A 226 -2.68 -2.78 3.96
C ASN A 226 -3.82 -3.72 3.56
N PHE A 227 -4.78 -3.92 4.45
CA PHE A 227 -5.93 -4.76 4.18
C PHE A 227 -6.79 -4.20 3.05
N LEU A 228 -7.02 -2.88 3.04
CA LEU A 228 -7.80 -2.22 2.00
C LEU A 228 -7.13 -2.36 0.62
N TRP A 229 -5.87 -1.96 0.47
CA TRP A 229 -5.25 -2.01 -0.87
C TRP A 229 -5.08 -3.44 -1.36
N SER A 230 -4.69 -4.38 -0.50
CA SER A 230 -4.53 -5.79 -0.89
C SER A 230 -5.85 -6.44 -1.29
N THR A 231 -6.98 -5.94 -0.78
CA THR A 231 -8.34 -6.42 -1.11
C THR A 231 -8.91 -5.74 -2.36
N ALA A 232 -8.70 -4.43 -2.52
CA ALA A 232 -9.37 -3.62 -3.55
C ALA A 232 -8.57 -3.45 -4.85
N LEU A 233 -7.23 -3.47 -4.77
CA LEU A 233 -6.35 -3.31 -5.92
C LEU A 233 -6.45 -4.54 -6.83
N LYS A 234 -6.66 -4.31 -8.13
CA LYS A 234 -6.55 -5.34 -9.16
C LYS A 234 -5.38 -4.99 -10.08
N ASN A 235 -5.70 -4.60 -11.31
CA ASN A 235 -4.72 -4.34 -12.35
C ASN A 235 -4.38 -2.86 -12.50
N GLU A 236 -4.91 -1.98 -11.62
CA GLU A 236 -4.60 -0.56 -11.66
C GLU A 236 -3.09 -0.30 -11.61
N GLN A 237 -2.64 0.68 -12.38
CA GLN A 237 -1.24 1.10 -12.47
C GLN A 237 -0.83 2.02 -11.32
N TYR A 238 -1.79 2.75 -10.76
CA TYR A 238 -1.54 3.72 -9.70
C TYR A 238 -2.53 3.57 -8.54
N ILE A 239 -2.06 3.93 -7.36
CA ILE A 239 -2.85 4.02 -6.14
C ILE A 239 -2.85 5.48 -5.68
N PHE A 240 -4.02 5.99 -5.33
CA PHE A 240 -4.22 7.31 -4.73
C PHE A 240 -4.87 7.10 -3.36
N PHE A 241 -4.09 7.11 -2.29
CA PHE A 241 -4.62 7.13 -0.94
C PHE A 241 -5.02 8.55 -0.54
N MET A 242 -6.16 8.69 0.14
CA MET A 242 -6.50 9.91 0.86
C MET A 242 -7.22 9.60 2.17
N ASP A 243 -7.06 10.48 3.15
CA ASP A 243 -7.86 10.46 4.36
C ASP A 243 -9.28 11.01 4.08
N ALA A 244 -10.26 10.59 4.88
CA ALA A 244 -11.67 10.88 4.64
C ALA A 244 -12.06 12.36 4.90
N ASP A 245 -11.20 13.10 5.62
CA ASP A 245 -11.35 14.48 6.04
C ASP A 245 -10.57 15.47 5.15
N MET A 246 -10.15 15.04 3.95
CA MET A 246 -9.73 15.97 2.91
C MET A 246 -10.92 16.76 2.37
N ILE A 247 -10.73 18.05 2.05
CA ILE A 247 -11.80 18.96 1.59
C ILE A 247 -11.61 19.49 0.18
N SER A 248 -10.38 19.67 -0.27
CA SER A 248 -10.05 20.12 -1.63
C SER A 248 -8.58 19.85 -1.94
N MET A 249 -8.21 20.01 -3.20
CA MET A 249 -6.83 19.89 -3.66
C MET A 249 -6.56 20.73 -4.91
N THR A 250 -5.31 20.83 -5.33
CA THR A 250 -4.96 21.46 -6.61
C THR A 250 -5.70 20.78 -7.78
N ASP A 251 -6.21 21.56 -8.73
CA ASP A 251 -6.88 21.03 -9.91
C ASP A 251 -5.97 20.09 -10.71
N HIS A 252 -6.57 19.06 -11.31
CA HIS A 252 -5.84 18.08 -12.13
C HIS A 252 -4.68 17.39 -11.39
N ILE A 253 -4.79 17.22 -10.07
CA ILE A 253 -3.72 16.64 -9.23
C ILE A 253 -3.20 15.29 -9.75
N VAL A 254 -4.09 14.46 -10.33
CA VAL A 254 -3.70 13.15 -10.87
C VAL A 254 -2.80 13.31 -12.09
N ASP A 255 -3.06 14.30 -12.95
CA ASP A 255 -2.16 14.61 -14.08
C ASP A 255 -0.79 15.02 -13.57
N HIS A 256 -0.72 15.90 -12.57
CA HIS A 256 0.54 16.33 -11.95
C HIS A 256 1.36 15.14 -11.42
N PHE A 257 0.71 14.19 -10.74
CA PHE A 257 1.38 13.02 -10.20
C PHE A 257 1.80 12.01 -11.27
N VAL A 258 0.94 11.71 -12.24
CA VAL A 258 1.28 10.81 -13.35
C VAL A 258 2.41 11.39 -14.20
N ASP A 259 2.31 12.67 -14.59
CA ASP A 259 3.31 13.36 -15.41
C ASP A 259 4.68 13.46 -14.73
N SER A 260 4.73 13.41 -13.39
CA SER A 260 5.98 13.41 -12.62
C SER A 260 6.85 12.16 -12.88
N GLY A 261 6.25 11.05 -13.31
CA GLY A 261 6.91 9.77 -13.52
C GLY A 261 7.53 9.13 -12.27
N LYS A 262 7.29 9.68 -11.07
CA LYS A 262 7.88 9.21 -9.81
C LYS A 262 7.12 8.02 -9.19
N ASP A 263 7.79 7.29 -8.30
CA ASP A 263 7.27 6.04 -7.77
C ASP A 263 6.26 6.23 -6.64
N VAL A 264 6.58 7.13 -5.70
CA VAL A 264 5.69 7.58 -4.62
C VAL A 264 5.79 9.10 -4.53
N VAL A 265 4.65 9.79 -4.54
CA VAL A 265 4.54 11.25 -4.52
C VAL A 265 3.46 11.69 -3.53
N VAL A 266 3.78 12.71 -2.74
CA VAL A 266 2.81 13.39 -1.86
C VAL A 266 2.74 14.88 -2.16
N PRO A 267 1.55 15.51 -2.06
CA PRO A 267 1.44 16.96 -2.07
C PRO A 267 1.79 17.52 -0.69
N ARG A 268 1.91 18.85 -0.59
CA ARG A 268 1.84 19.53 0.70
C ARG A 268 0.38 19.53 1.18
N VAL A 269 0.15 19.24 2.46
CA VAL A 269 -1.20 19.24 3.05
C VAL A 269 -1.32 20.45 3.96
N ALA A 270 -2.25 21.36 3.66
CA ALA A 270 -2.60 22.49 4.53
C ALA A 270 -3.92 22.19 5.27
N THR A 271 -4.26 22.99 6.29
CA THR A 271 -5.62 22.99 6.86
C THR A 271 -6.41 24.20 6.41
N ASN A 272 -7.74 24.06 6.39
CA ASN A 272 -8.66 25.18 6.21
C ASN A 272 -8.53 26.23 7.34
N GLY A 273 -8.03 25.80 8.51
CA GLY A 273 -7.71 26.65 9.66
C GLY A 273 -6.41 27.45 9.55
N GLY A 274 -5.71 27.40 8.40
CA GLY A 274 -4.54 28.26 8.12
C GLY A 274 -3.19 27.65 8.49
N ASN A 275 -3.11 26.38 8.93
CA ASN A 275 -1.82 25.70 9.02
C ASN A 275 -1.36 25.36 7.59
N PRO A 276 -0.22 25.90 7.11
CA PRO A 276 0.21 25.67 5.73
C PRO A 276 0.85 24.28 5.52
N ASP A 277 1.18 23.54 6.58
CA ASP A 277 1.80 22.22 6.49
C ASP A 277 1.37 21.35 7.69
N TYR A 278 0.21 20.72 7.52
CA TYR A 278 -0.45 19.85 8.49
C TYR A 278 0.22 18.48 8.61
N ASP A 279 0.50 17.82 7.49
CA ASP A 279 1.06 16.47 7.47
C ASP A 279 2.59 16.49 7.55
N LYS A 280 3.10 16.54 8.79
CA LYS A 280 4.53 16.56 9.11
C LYS A 280 5.26 15.22 8.93
N ASN A 281 4.59 14.19 8.40
CA ASN A 281 5.22 12.89 8.16
C ASN A 281 6.00 12.86 6.84
N SER A 282 5.87 13.91 6.01
CA SER A 282 6.60 14.09 4.77
C SER A 282 7.89 14.89 5.00
N TRP A 283 9.02 14.18 5.09
CA TRP A 283 10.29 14.80 5.41
C TRP A 283 11.49 14.14 4.71
N ARG A 284 12.60 14.89 4.64
CA ARG A 284 13.92 14.39 4.19
C ARG A 284 14.99 14.82 5.19
N GLY A 285 15.89 13.94 5.57
CA GLY A 285 17.04 14.27 6.39
C GLY A 285 17.21 13.37 7.61
N GLN A 286 17.67 13.96 8.71
CA GLN A 286 18.09 13.22 9.90
C GLN A 286 17.11 13.41 11.05
N ARG A 287 16.74 12.29 11.68
CA ARG A 287 16.11 12.22 13.00
C ARG A 287 17.12 11.71 14.03
N THR A 288 16.86 12.02 15.30
CA THR A 288 17.64 11.51 16.43
C THR A 288 17.63 9.98 16.42
N LYS A 289 18.52 9.37 17.20
CA LYS A 289 18.55 7.92 17.39
C LYS A 289 18.57 7.61 18.90
N PRO A 290 18.08 6.43 19.31
CA PRO A 290 18.20 6.01 20.70
C PRO A 290 19.67 5.92 21.12
N ASN A 291 19.94 6.21 22.40
CA ASN A 291 21.26 5.97 22.98
C ASN A 291 21.47 4.48 23.31
N GLN A 292 22.67 4.09 23.75
CA GLN A 292 22.97 2.67 24.02
C GLN A 292 22.07 2.07 25.10
N GLN A 293 21.82 2.79 26.21
CA GLN A 293 20.96 2.30 27.28
C GLN A 293 19.54 2.02 26.77
N GLN A 294 19.01 2.90 25.93
CA GLN A 294 17.73 2.71 25.28
C GLN A 294 17.78 1.46 24.38
N LEU A 295 18.78 1.35 23.50
CA LEU A 295 18.92 0.16 22.65
C LEU A 295 18.96 -1.14 23.46
N ASP A 296 19.66 -1.17 24.60
CA ASP A 296 19.73 -2.32 25.50
C ASP A 296 18.35 -2.68 26.09
N LEU A 297 17.49 -1.69 26.36
CA LEU A 297 16.10 -1.92 26.77
C LEU A 297 15.29 -2.57 25.64
N MET A 298 15.46 -2.14 24.38
CA MET A 298 14.81 -2.78 23.23
C MET A 298 15.27 -4.23 23.06
N ASP A 299 16.58 -4.46 23.14
CA ASP A 299 17.20 -5.79 22.99
C ASP A 299 16.75 -6.75 24.11
N SER A 300 16.46 -6.21 25.29
CA SER A 300 15.89 -6.96 26.41
C SER A 300 14.36 -7.02 26.41
N ASN A 301 13.71 -6.51 25.36
CA ASN A 301 12.26 -6.41 25.19
C ASN A 301 11.53 -5.68 26.36
N LYS A 302 12.22 -4.73 27.01
CA LYS A 302 11.73 -3.95 28.16
C LYS A 302 11.01 -2.68 27.73
N TRP A 303 9.95 -2.84 26.94
CA TRP A 303 9.19 -1.71 26.37
C TRP A 303 8.43 -0.87 27.41
N ASP A 304 8.16 -1.40 28.60
CA ASP A 304 7.54 -0.63 29.68
C ASP A 304 8.52 0.38 30.31
N GLU A 305 9.83 0.17 30.12
CA GLU A 305 10.90 1.09 30.54
C GLU A 305 11.37 2.00 29.39
N TRP A 306 10.82 1.85 28.18
CA TRP A 306 11.25 2.55 26.97
C TRP A 306 10.58 3.92 26.82
N ASP A 307 11.39 4.99 26.81
CA ASP A 307 10.94 6.39 26.83
C ASP A 307 11.32 7.20 25.57
N TYR A 308 11.82 6.52 24.53
CA TYR A 308 12.32 7.19 23.34
C TYR A 308 11.28 7.31 22.21
N THR A 309 11.19 8.52 21.66
CA THR A 309 10.51 8.85 20.42
C THR A 309 11.50 9.60 19.52
N PRO A 310 11.61 9.29 18.21
CA PRO A 310 12.56 10.00 17.36
C PRO A 310 12.12 11.44 17.09
N PHE A 311 13.08 12.35 17.11
CA PHE A 311 12.87 13.78 16.90
C PHE A 311 13.70 14.29 15.73
N ASP A 312 13.31 15.42 15.16
CA ASP A 312 14.05 16.06 14.10
C ASP A 312 15.42 16.55 14.57
N VAL A 313 16.47 16.30 13.78
CA VAL A 313 17.77 16.94 13.99
C VAL A 313 17.70 18.33 13.37
N LYS A 314 17.69 19.36 14.22
CA LYS A 314 17.61 20.76 13.82
C LYS A 314 18.63 21.09 12.72
N HIS A 315 18.20 21.84 11.69
CA HIS A 315 18.99 22.21 10.50
C HIS A 315 19.44 21.05 9.59
N HIS A 316 19.11 19.81 9.94
CA HIS A 316 19.41 18.62 9.15
C HIS A 316 18.15 17.89 8.68
N ILE A 317 16.98 18.54 8.79
CA ILE A 317 15.72 18.03 8.29
C ILE A 317 15.04 19.06 7.40
N PHE A 318 14.36 18.56 6.38
CA PHE A 318 13.48 19.28 5.50
C PHE A 318 12.04 18.81 5.75
N HIS A 319 11.15 19.78 5.90
CA HIS A 319 9.69 19.64 5.82
C HIS A 319 9.15 20.62 4.78
N PHE A 320 7.92 20.45 4.31
CA PHE A 320 7.33 21.43 3.41
C PHE A 320 7.22 22.83 4.05
N GLU A 321 7.00 22.93 5.36
CA GLU A 321 7.08 24.20 6.08
C GLU A 321 8.46 24.88 5.96
N THR A 322 9.55 24.11 6.00
CA THR A 322 10.90 24.70 5.84
C THR A 322 11.10 25.29 4.44
N TYR A 323 10.49 24.68 3.42
CA TYR A 323 10.44 25.28 2.08
C TYR A 323 9.68 26.61 2.09
N LEU A 324 8.52 26.67 2.75
CA LEU A 324 7.71 27.90 2.80
C LEU A 324 8.37 29.05 3.56
N GLN A 325 9.28 28.75 4.49
CA GLN A 325 10.03 29.75 5.26
C GLN A 325 11.26 30.28 4.49
N ASP A 326 11.71 29.59 3.45
CA ASP A 326 12.80 30.04 2.59
C ASP A 326 12.24 30.89 1.44
N GLU A 327 12.18 32.22 1.66
CA GLU A 327 11.67 33.17 0.67
C GLU A 327 12.38 33.08 -0.68
N THR A 328 13.67 32.73 -0.68
CA THR A 328 14.45 32.59 -1.92
C THR A 328 13.99 31.36 -2.69
N ALA A 329 13.92 30.20 -2.02
CA ALA A 329 13.46 28.96 -2.63
C ALA A 329 12.00 29.06 -3.12
N VAL A 330 11.12 29.68 -2.34
CA VAL A 330 9.73 29.93 -2.76
C VAL A 330 9.69 30.82 -3.98
N GLN A 331 10.45 31.92 -4.00
CA GLN A 331 10.43 32.85 -5.12
C GLN A 331 11.00 32.22 -6.40
N GLU A 332 12.02 31.38 -6.28
CA GLU A 332 12.62 30.63 -7.38
C GLU A 332 11.61 29.65 -8.00
N HIS A 333 10.92 28.86 -7.18
CA HIS A 333 10.04 27.79 -7.66
C HIS A 333 8.56 28.17 -7.70
N LYS A 334 8.19 29.43 -7.44
CA LYS A 334 6.78 29.87 -7.35
C LYS A 334 5.96 29.58 -8.61
N ALA A 335 6.58 29.73 -9.78
CA ALA A 335 5.94 29.51 -11.08
C ALA A 335 5.95 28.03 -11.51
N GLU A 336 6.67 27.17 -10.79
CA GLU A 336 6.86 25.75 -11.12
C GLU A 336 5.87 24.91 -10.32
N THR A 337 4.65 24.75 -10.83
CA THR A 337 3.61 23.91 -10.18
C THR A 337 4.10 22.48 -9.91
N ASN A 338 4.93 21.94 -10.82
CA ASN A 338 5.51 20.59 -10.73
C ASN A 338 6.86 20.54 -10.00
N TYR A 339 7.25 21.60 -9.26
CA TYR A 339 8.45 21.56 -8.45
C TYR A 339 8.39 20.37 -7.48
N ILE A 340 9.48 19.59 -7.43
CA ILE A 340 9.51 18.30 -6.77
C ILE A 340 10.83 18.09 -6.03
N VAL A 341 10.74 17.52 -4.83
CA VAL A 341 11.88 17.27 -3.95
C VAL A 341 11.89 15.80 -3.51
N PRO A 342 13.06 15.16 -3.34
CA PRO A 342 13.12 13.81 -2.80
C PRO A 342 12.78 13.83 -1.31
N LEU A 343 12.20 12.73 -0.82
CA LEU A 343 11.82 12.51 0.58
C LEU A 343 12.39 11.20 1.11
N ASP A 344 12.70 11.17 2.41
CA ASP A 344 13.08 9.94 3.13
C ASP A 344 11.86 9.29 3.81
N SER A 345 10.79 10.05 4.03
CA SER A 345 9.52 9.66 4.63
C SER A 345 8.38 10.41 3.98
N VAL A 346 7.20 9.79 3.90
CA VAL A 346 5.98 10.38 3.34
C VAL A 346 4.84 10.31 4.33
N GLY A 347 3.93 11.27 4.24
CA GLY A 347 2.65 11.24 4.96
C GLY A 347 1.56 10.45 4.26
N GLY A 348 0.44 10.31 4.97
CA GLY A 348 -0.69 9.45 4.58
C GLY A 348 -1.97 10.19 4.20
N ALA A 349 -2.04 11.50 4.46
CA ALA A 349 -3.25 12.29 4.24
C ALA A 349 -3.63 12.35 2.74
N VAL A 350 -2.63 12.50 1.87
CA VAL A 350 -2.74 12.23 0.43
C VAL A 350 -1.43 11.58 -0.03
N LEU A 351 -1.52 10.40 -0.64
CA LEU A 351 -0.36 9.67 -1.16
C LEU A 351 -0.68 9.04 -2.50
N PHE A 352 0.10 9.38 -3.52
CA PHE A 352 0.05 8.76 -4.83
C PHE A 352 1.24 7.84 -5.04
N ALA A 353 1.02 6.66 -5.61
CA ALA A 353 2.10 5.72 -5.88
C ALA A 353 1.82 4.86 -7.11
N LYS A 354 2.88 4.45 -7.79
CA LYS A 354 2.79 3.34 -8.76
C LYS A 354 2.44 2.06 -7.99
N SER A 355 1.43 1.33 -8.44
CA SER A 355 0.97 0.10 -7.77
C SER A 355 2.05 -0.99 -7.73
N ILE A 356 3.01 -0.94 -8.67
CA ILE A 356 4.14 -1.87 -8.71
C ILE A 356 5.02 -1.79 -7.46
N VAL A 357 5.07 -0.64 -6.77
CA VAL A 357 5.80 -0.48 -5.50
C VAL A 357 5.25 -1.45 -4.46
N PHE A 358 3.92 -1.50 -4.33
CA PHE A 358 3.23 -2.40 -3.40
C PHE A 358 3.24 -3.85 -3.89
N LYS A 359 3.06 -4.08 -5.19
CA LYS A 359 3.10 -5.43 -5.80
C LYS A 359 4.47 -6.10 -5.68
N GLN A 360 5.55 -5.34 -5.51
CA GLN A 360 6.90 -5.85 -5.24
C GLN A 360 7.22 -6.01 -3.73
N GLY A 361 6.26 -5.77 -2.85
CA GLY A 361 6.38 -6.07 -1.42
C GLY A 361 6.63 -4.87 -0.51
N ALA A 362 6.62 -3.64 -1.03
CA ALA A 362 6.49 -2.47 -0.14
C ALA A 362 5.10 -2.47 0.50
N ILE A 363 5.02 -2.11 1.76
CA ILE A 363 3.77 -2.04 2.54
C ILE A 363 3.82 -0.83 3.47
N PHE A 364 2.68 -0.51 4.09
CA PHE A 364 2.69 0.34 5.29
C PHE A 364 3.10 -0.54 6.47
N PRO A 365 4.30 -0.40 7.07
CA PRO A 365 4.74 -1.33 8.10
C PRO A 365 3.84 -1.26 9.32
N THR A 366 3.47 -2.43 9.86
CA THR A 366 2.59 -2.53 11.04
C THR A 366 3.37 -2.43 12.35
N SER A 367 4.68 -2.33 12.28
CA SER A 367 5.60 -2.07 13.37
C SER A 367 6.64 -1.05 12.92
N ASN A 368 7.37 -0.47 13.86
CA ASN A 368 8.58 0.26 13.51
C ASN A 368 9.61 -0.71 12.91
N ILE A 369 10.15 -0.39 11.74
CA ILE A 369 11.13 -1.26 11.05
C ILE A 369 12.56 -0.74 11.12
N ILE A 370 12.75 0.54 11.42
CA ILE A 370 14.07 1.14 11.50
C ILE A 370 14.70 0.76 12.84
N GLY A 371 15.89 0.15 12.77
CA GLY A 371 16.60 -0.35 13.95
C GLY A 371 16.05 -1.68 14.49
N THR A 372 15.36 -2.48 13.68
CA THR A 372 14.96 -3.84 14.04
C THR A 372 16.15 -4.82 14.03
N SER A 373 16.05 -5.89 14.81
CA SER A 373 16.94 -7.05 14.85
C SER A 373 16.11 -8.30 15.23
N TRP A 374 16.69 -9.50 15.11
CA TRP A 374 16.00 -10.75 15.48
C TRP A 374 15.62 -10.83 16.97
N ASP A 375 16.36 -10.13 17.83
CA ASP A 375 16.15 -10.12 19.27
C ASP A 375 15.06 -9.11 19.69
N ARG A 376 14.65 -8.21 18.78
CA ARG A 376 13.67 -7.15 19.03
C ARG A 376 12.29 -7.53 18.50
N SER A 377 11.25 -7.13 19.22
CA SER A 377 9.87 -7.23 18.73
C SER A 377 9.55 -6.21 17.64
N GLU A 378 10.13 -5.01 17.71
CA GLU A 378 10.09 -3.97 16.67
C GLU A 378 11.25 -2.97 16.79
N GLY A 379 11.41 -2.11 15.80
CA GLY A 379 12.37 -1.01 15.77
C GLY A 379 11.91 0.24 16.54
N TYR A 380 12.63 1.35 16.37
CA TYR A 380 12.33 2.62 17.07
C TYR A 380 11.67 3.67 16.16
N ASP A 381 11.66 3.48 14.84
CA ASP A 381 11.08 4.42 13.88
C ASP A 381 10.55 3.71 12.62
N GLY A 382 9.84 4.45 11.77
CA GLY A 382 9.36 3.99 10.46
C GLY A 382 8.19 3.02 10.54
N ILE A 383 7.11 3.40 11.23
CA ILE A 383 5.82 2.70 11.20
C ILE A 383 4.89 3.35 10.16
N GLU A 384 3.97 2.57 9.60
CA GLU A 384 2.91 3.05 8.71
C GLU A 384 3.45 3.78 7.45
N THR A 385 3.14 5.05 7.23
CA THR A 385 3.57 5.79 6.04
C THR A 385 5.04 6.18 6.10
N GLU A 386 5.56 6.47 7.30
CA GLU A 386 6.96 6.85 7.49
C GLU A 386 7.95 5.70 7.21
N GLY A 387 7.48 4.45 7.33
CA GLY A 387 8.27 3.27 6.97
C GLY A 387 8.22 2.88 5.48
N LEU A 388 7.30 3.45 4.70
CA LEU A 388 7.07 3.05 3.30
C LEU A 388 8.32 3.29 2.45
N CYS A 389 8.90 4.49 2.53
CA CYS A 389 10.07 4.87 1.74
C CYS A 389 11.30 4.05 2.10
N TYR A 390 11.46 3.71 3.38
CA TYR A 390 12.51 2.82 3.85
C TYR A 390 12.40 1.42 3.24
N LEU A 391 11.18 0.86 3.13
CA LEU A 391 10.94 -0.43 2.44
C LEU A 391 11.07 -0.34 0.92
N ALA A 392 10.65 0.79 0.32
CA ALA A 392 10.65 0.98 -1.13
C ALA A 392 12.07 1.16 -1.70
N LYS A 393 12.98 1.78 -0.93
CA LYS A 393 14.36 2.06 -1.34
C LYS A 393 15.18 0.84 -1.78
N PRO A 394 15.28 -0.26 -1.01
CA PRO A 394 16.02 -1.46 -1.45
C PRO A 394 15.38 -2.16 -2.66
N LEU A 395 14.11 -1.91 -2.95
CA LEU A 395 13.42 -2.40 -4.16
C LEU A 395 13.71 -1.52 -5.40
N GLY A 396 14.49 -0.45 -5.25
CA GLY A 396 14.86 0.47 -6.33
C GLY A 396 13.88 1.63 -6.55
N PHE A 397 12.92 1.84 -5.64
CA PHE A 397 11.95 2.93 -5.72
C PHE A 397 12.34 4.12 -4.83
N SER A 398 11.82 5.30 -5.17
CA SER A 398 12.09 6.53 -4.40
C SER A 398 10.82 7.32 -4.10
N CYS A 399 10.83 8.02 -2.95
CA CYS A 399 9.76 8.90 -2.51
C CYS A 399 10.04 10.36 -2.82
N TRP A 400 8.98 11.11 -3.10
CA TRP A 400 9.04 12.49 -3.55
C TRP A 400 7.89 13.32 -2.98
N GLY A 401 8.12 14.62 -2.84
CA GLY A 401 7.12 15.60 -2.42
C GLY A 401 6.99 16.71 -3.45
N MET A 402 5.78 17.21 -3.66
CA MET A 402 5.49 18.36 -4.52
C MET A 402 5.03 19.56 -3.66
N PRO A 403 5.93 20.48 -3.27
CA PRO A 403 5.59 21.55 -2.31
C PRO A 403 4.53 22.55 -2.80
N ASN A 404 4.42 22.72 -4.12
CA ASN A 404 3.51 23.66 -4.77
C ASN A 404 2.15 23.04 -5.14
N ILE A 405 2.02 21.71 -5.07
CA ILE A 405 0.73 21.01 -5.13
C ILE A 405 0.18 20.93 -3.71
N VAL A 406 -1.06 21.39 -3.51
CA VAL A 406 -1.64 21.55 -2.18
C VAL A 406 -2.94 20.75 -2.07
N ALA A 407 -3.04 19.93 -1.04
CA ALA A 407 -4.30 19.38 -0.55
C ALA A 407 -4.71 20.10 0.73
N VAL A 408 -6.01 20.21 0.99
CA VAL A 408 -6.55 20.94 2.13
C VAL A 408 -7.37 20.01 3.00
N HIS A 409 -6.95 19.87 4.26
CA HIS A 409 -7.61 19.15 5.35
C HIS A 409 -8.60 20.09 6.08
N VAL A 410 -9.63 19.52 6.71
CA VAL A 410 -10.73 20.27 7.38
C VAL A 410 -10.30 21.35 8.36
#